data_AF-A0A6B3G7X3-F1
#
_entry.id   AF-A0A6B3G7X3-F1
#
_cell.length_a   1.000
_cell.length_b   1.000
_cell.length_c   1.000
_cell.angle_alpha   90.00
_cell.angle_beta   90.00
_cell.angle_gamma   90.00
#
_symmetry.space_group_name_H-M   'P 1'
#
loop_
_entity.id
_entity.type
_entity.pdbx_description
1 polymer ?
#
loop_
_entity_poly.entity_id
_entity_poly.type
_entity_poly.pdbx_seq_one_letter_code
_entity_poly.pdbx_strand_id
1 'polypeptide(L)'
;MHVSFDPWSPAFVADPYPAYTALRAAGRAHWFEPTGQWLIPHHSDVSALLRDRRLGRTYLHRFSHEEFGRTPPPPEHEPFTTLNGQGILDLEAPDHPRIRRLISKAFTPRTVENLAPTVRRLAAELVDAFVAKGGGDLLAEVAEPLPVAVIAEMLGVPEADRGLLRPWSAAICGMFELNPSEETAAAAVSASVD
;
A
#
# COMPACT_ATOMS: atom_id res chain seq x y z
N MET A 1 -19.88 -11.44 -22.08
CA MET A 1 -20.15 -12.28 -20.89
C MET A 1 -19.79 -11.42 -19.69
N HIS A 2 -20.77 -11.03 -18.87
CA HIS A 2 -20.52 -10.19 -17.71
C HIS A 2 -19.93 -11.08 -16.60
N VAL A 3 -18.64 -10.94 -16.30
CA VAL A 3 -18.04 -11.63 -15.15
C VAL A 3 -18.53 -10.94 -13.90
N SER A 4 -19.16 -11.68 -12.98
CA SER A 4 -19.43 -11.14 -11.64
C SER A 4 -18.09 -11.00 -10.92
N PHE A 5 -17.66 -9.75 -10.71
CA PHE A 5 -16.46 -9.39 -9.96
C PHE A 5 -16.89 -8.39 -8.89
N ASP A 6 -16.93 -8.85 -7.64
CA ASP A 6 -17.25 -8.04 -6.48
C ASP A 6 -16.08 -8.07 -5.49
N PRO A 7 -15.14 -7.11 -5.60
CA PRO A 7 -13.96 -7.06 -4.75
C PRO A 7 -14.25 -6.64 -3.31
N TRP A 8 -15.49 -6.22 -3.00
CA TRP A 8 -15.89 -5.77 -1.66
C TRP A 8 -16.59 -6.87 -0.86
N SER A 9 -17.07 -7.93 -1.51
CA SER A 9 -17.72 -9.02 -0.80
C SER A 9 -16.75 -9.73 0.17
N PRO A 10 -17.18 -10.08 1.40
CA PRO A 10 -16.35 -10.86 2.33
C PRO A 10 -15.88 -12.20 1.74
N ALA A 11 -16.69 -12.80 0.87
CA ALA A 11 -16.35 -14.03 0.17
C ALA A 11 -15.17 -13.84 -0.79
N PHE A 12 -15.13 -12.73 -1.53
CA PHE A 12 -13.99 -12.39 -2.38
C PHE A 12 -12.73 -12.10 -1.55
N VAL A 13 -12.87 -11.35 -0.45
CA VAL A 13 -11.73 -11.03 0.43
C VAL A 13 -11.13 -12.31 1.03
N ALA A 14 -11.97 -13.28 1.39
CA ALA A 14 -11.52 -14.57 1.91
C ALA A 14 -10.85 -15.47 0.86
N ASP A 15 -11.37 -15.49 -0.38
CA ASP A 15 -10.80 -16.25 -1.49
C ASP A 15 -11.00 -15.54 -2.85
N PRO A 16 -10.05 -14.67 -3.28
CA PRO A 16 -10.20 -13.91 -4.51
C PRO A 16 -9.78 -14.70 -5.77
N TYR A 17 -9.11 -15.86 -5.60
CA TYR A 17 -8.49 -16.58 -6.70
C TYR A 17 -9.47 -17.17 -7.73
N PRO A 18 -10.67 -17.67 -7.33
CA PRO A 18 -11.71 -18.07 -8.28
C PRO A 18 -12.19 -16.92 -9.15
N ALA A 19 -12.42 -15.74 -8.57
CA ALA A 19 -12.85 -14.55 -9.30
C ALA A 19 -11.78 -14.09 -10.29
N TYR A 20 -10.50 -14.07 -9.90
CA TYR A 20 -9.40 -13.77 -10.82
C TYR A 20 -9.27 -14.82 -11.94
N THR A 21 -9.59 -16.08 -11.66
CA THR A 21 -9.59 -17.15 -12.68
C THR A 21 -10.69 -16.93 -13.71
N ALA A 22 -11.90 -16.62 -13.27
CA ALA A 22 -13.01 -16.26 -14.16
C ALA A 22 -12.68 -15.00 -14.99
N LEU A 23 -12.09 -13.99 -14.36
CA LEU A 23 -11.71 -12.74 -15.02
C LEU A 23 -10.64 -12.97 -16.10
N ARG A 24 -9.61 -13.79 -15.83
CA ARG A 24 -8.62 -14.18 -16.85
C ARG A 24 -9.27 -14.96 -18.00
N ALA A 25 -10.18 -15.90 -17.70
CA ALA A 25 -10.84 -16.70 -18.73
C ALA A 25 -11.73 -15.86 -19.67
N ALA A 26 -12.31 -14.78 -19.15
CA ALA A 26 -13.23 -13.93 -19.92
C ALA A 26 -12.53 -12.96 -20.87
N GLY A 27 -11.22 -12.73 -20.73
CA GLY A 27 -10.48 -11.81 -21.59
C GLY A 27 -9.31 -11.11 -20.92
N ARG A 28 -8.63 -10.25 -21.69
CA ARG A 28 -7.40 -9.57 -21.30
C ARG A 28 -7.63 -8.21 -20.63
N ALA A 29 -8.74 -7.56 -20.92
CA ALA A 29 -9.11 -6.27 -20.37
C ALA A 29 -10.62 -6.22 -20.18
N HIS A 30 -11.05 -5.79 -19.00
CA HIS A 30 -12.46 -5.67 -18.64
C HIS A 30 -12.71 -4.28 -18.11
N TRP A 31 -13.74 -3.61 -18.60
CA TRP A 31 -14.19 -2.37 -17.98
C TRP A 31 -14.93 -2.73 -16.69
N PHE A 32 -14.63 -2.02 -15.61
CA PHE A 32 -15.29 -2.17 -14.31
C PHE A 32 -16.00 -0.88 -13.97
N GLU A 33 -17.30 -0.85 -14.25
CA GLU A 33 -18.17 0.31 -14.10
C GLU A 33 -18.14 0.90 -12.68
N PRO A 34 -18.14 0.11 -11.58
CA PRO A 34 -18.15 0.66 -10.23
C PRO A 34 -17.01 1.64 -9.90
N THR A 35 -15.80 1.43 -10.44
CA THR A 35 -14.66 2.35 -10.23
C THR A 35 -14.28 3.14 -11.49
N GLY A 36 -14.89 2.81 -12.63
CA GLY A 36 -14.56 3.38 -13.94
C GLY A 36 -13.10 3.08 -14.33
N GLN A 37 -12.66 1.84 -14.11
CA GLN A 37 -11.28 1.41 -14.35
C GLN A 37 -11.23 0.15 -15.23
N TRP A 38 -10.11 -0.04 -15.90
CA TRP A 38 -9.82 -1.28 -16.61
C TRP A 38 -9.18 -2.30 -15.68
N LEU A 39 -9.74 -3.51 -15.61
CA LEU A 39 -9.16 -4.65 -14.93
C LEU A 39 -8.30 -5.47 -15.90
N ILE A 40 -7.03 -5.65 -15.57
CA ILE A 40 -6.04 -6.37 -16.38
C ILE A 40 -5.56 -7.60 -15.61
N PRO A 41 -6.14 -8.79 -15.84
CA PRO A 41 -5.95 -9.94 -14.95
C PRO A 41 -4.76 -10.85 -15.34
N HIS A 42 -4.13 -10.60 -16.49
CA HIS A 42 -3.03 -11.44 -17.01
C HIS A 42 -1.67 -10.88 -16.61
N HIS A 43 -0.83 -11.73 -16.02
CA HIS A 43 0.51 -11.37 -15.58
C HIS A 43 1.36 -10.71 -16.68
N SER A 44 1.33 -11.23 -17.91
CA SER A 44 2.09 -10.65 -19.03
C SER A 44 1.74 -9.18 -19.28
N ASP A 45 0.46 -8.86 -19.13
CA ASP A 45 -0.10 -7.55 -19.49
C ASP A 45 0.18 -6.57 -18.35
N VAL A 46 -0.06 -6.98 -17.10
CA VAL A 46 0.35 -6.21 -15.91
C VAL A 46 1.84 -5.90 -15.95
N SER A 47 2.68 -6.90 -16.25
CA SER A 47 4.13 -6.75 -16.33
C SER A 47 4.55 -5.78 -17.45
N ALA A 48 3.89 -5.82 -18.61
CA ALA A 48 4.16 -4.90 -19.71
C ALA A 48 3.73 -3.47 -19.36
N LEU A 49 2.53 -3.29 -18.80
CA LEU A 49 1.98 -1.98 -18.43
C LEU A 49 2.82 -1.29 -17.35
N LEU A 50 3.28 -2.03 -16.33
CA LEU A 50 4.15 -1.48 -15.27
C LEU A 50 5.52 -0.99 -15.78
N ARG A 51 5.91 -1.32 -17.01
CA ARG A 51 7.16 -0.85 -17.65
C ARG A 51 6.92 0.18 -18.75
N ASP A 52 5.67 0.40 -19.16
CA ASP A 52 5.33 1.32 -20.22
C ASP A 52 5.36 2.75 -19.70
N ARG A 53 6.32 3.55 -20.15
CA ARG A 53 6.48 4.96 -19.75
C ARG A 53 5.39 5.88 -20.29
N ARG A 54 4.44 5.36 -21.10
CA ARG A 54 3.19 6.04 -21.45
C ARG A 54 2.17 6.01 -20.30
N LEU A 55 2.40 5.15 -19.32
CA LEU A 55 1.64 5.02 -18.09
C LEU A 55 2.52 5.48 -16.93
N GLY A 56 1.85 5.95 -15.88
CA GLY A 56 2.45 6.36 -14.62
C GLY A 56 1.59 5.88 -13.47
N ARG A 57 2.10 6.05 -12.25
CA ARG A 57 1.37 5.85 -10.99
C ARG A 57 0.08 6.65 -10.93
N THR A 58 0.12 7.90 -11.40
CA THR A 58 -0.99 8.85 -11.43
C THR A 58 -1.18 9.37 -12.83
N TYR A 59 -2.40 9.63 -13.29
CA TYR A 59 -2.64 10.29 -14.59
C TYR A 59 -2.13 11.74 -14.62
N LEU A 60 -1.88 12.35 -13.45
CA LEU A 60 -1.44 13.74 -13.29
C LEU A 60 -0.08 14.05 -13.93
N HIS A 61 0.75 13.04 -14.20
CA HIS A 61 1.99 13.22 -14.96
C HIS A 61 1.77 13.60 -16.44
N ARG A 62 0.54 13.49 -16.94
CA ARG A 62 0.16 13.76 -18.33
C ARG A 62 -1.08 14.63 -18.50
N PHE A 63 -2.04 14.51 -17.59
CA PHE A 63 -3.35 15.15 -17.70
C PHE A 63 -3.72 15.81 -16.39
N SER A 64 -4.40 16.96 -16.45
CA SER A 64 -5.14 17.45 -15.28
C SER A 64 -6.31 16.51 -14.94
N HIS A 65 -6.89 16.67 -13.75
CA HIS A 65 -8.12 15.98 -13.37
C HIS A 65 -9.23 16.20 -14.42
N GLU A 66 -9.43 17.45 -14.87
CA GLU A 66 -10.43 17.81 -15.87
C GLU A 66 -10.16 17.16 -17.24
N GLU A 67 -8.92 17.22 -17.74
CA GLU A 67 -8.54 16.58 -19.01
C GLU A 67 -8.73 15.07 -18.99
N PHE A 68 -8.56 14.45 -17.82
CA PHE A 68 -8.78 13.01 -17.62
C PHE A 68 -10.24 12.66 -17.31
N GLY A 69 -11.13 13.65 -17.13
CA GLY A 69 -12.53 13.43 -16.78
C GLY A 69 -12.75 12.96 -15.33
N ARG A 70 -11.91 13.39 -14.40
CA ARG A 70 -12.01 13.09 -12.96
C ARG A 70 -12.18 14.38 -12.16
N THR A 71 -12.85 14.29 -11.02
CA THR A 71 -12.91 15.40 -10.05
C THR A 71 -11.62 15.42 -9.24
N PRO A 72 -11.02 16.61 -8.98
CA PRO A 72 -9.91 16.71 -8.04
C PRO A 72 -10.33 16.27 -6.62
N PRO A 73 -9.39 15.83 -5.76
CA PRO A 73 -9.67 15.56 -4.37
C PRO A 73 -10.32 16.76 -3.66
N PRO A 74 -11.24 16.54 -2.71
CA PRO A 74 -11.82 17.61 -1.91
C PRO A 74 -10.76 18.43 -1.16
N PRO A 75 -10.92 19.76 -1.00
CA PRO A 75 -9.96 20.60 -0.29
C PRO A 75 -9.68 20.17 1.15
N GLU A 76 -10.65 19.57 1.83
CA GLU A 76 -10.52 19.03 3.18
C GLU A 76 -9.53 17.86 3.28
N HIS A 77 -9.16 17.23 2.15
CA HIS A 77 -8.13 16.18 2.11
C HIS A 77 -6.71 16.75 1.97
N GLU A 78 -6.53 18.08 1.94
CA GLU A 78 -5.24 18.72 1.63
C GLU A 78 -4.06 18.16 2.43
N PRO A 79 -4.11 18.02 3.77
CA PRO A 79 -2.95 17.53 4.52
C PRO A 79 -2.48 16.15 4.05
N PHE A 80 -3.41 15.24 3.79
CA PHE A 80 -3.12 13.93 3.22
C PHE A 80 -2.58 14.03 1.80
N THR A 81 -3.23 14.80 0.93
CA THR A 81 -2.81 14.88 -0.48
C THR A 81 -1.42 15.52 -0.63
N THR A 82 -1.09 16.50 0.20
CA THR A 82 0.23 17.16 0.21
C THR A 82 1.30 16.21 0.74
N LEU A 83 1.06 15.54 1.87
CA LEU A 83 2.00 14.55 2.41
C LEU A 83 2.24 13.40 1.42
N ASN A 84 1.16 12.81 0.93
CA ASN A 84 1.21 11.65 0.04
C ASN A 84 1.81 11.99 -1.34
N GLY A 85 1.45 13.15 -1.90
CA GLY A 85 1.97 13.63 -3.19
C GLY A 85 3.49 13.91 -3.21
N GLN A 86 4.12 14.01 -2.04
CA GLN A 86 5.57 14.14 -1.90
C GLN A 86 6.28 12.80 -1.66
N GLY A 87 5.52 11.73 -1.41
CA GLY A 87 6.04 10.38 -1.21
C GLY A 87 6.62 9.79 -2.48
N ILE A 88 7.73 9.03 -2.37
CA ILE A 88 8.39 8.40 -3.52
C ILE A 88 7.44 7.52 -4.35
N LEU A 89 6.38 6.99 -3.75
CA LEU A 89 5.40 6.15 -4.43
C LEU A 89 4.50 6.93 -5.40
N ASP A 90 4.31 8.24 -5.21
CA ASP A 90 3.47 9.10 -6.06
C ASP A 90 4.26 10.06 -6.96
N LEU A 91 5.58 10.13 -6.77
CA LEU A 91 6.44 10.90 -7.66
C LEU A 91 6.59 10.23 -9.03
N GLU A 92 6.72 11.07 -10.05
CA GLU A 92 7.01 10.68 -11.42
C GLU A 92 8.32 11.29 -11.91
N ALA A 93 8.77 10.94 -13.12
CA ALA A 93 9.96 11.57 -13.69
C ALA A 93 9.73 13.09 -13.89
N PRO A 94 10.73 13.95 -13.60
CA PRO A 94 12.14 13.62 -13.29
C PRO A 94 12.46 13.39 -11.81
N ASP A 95 11.53 13.65 -10.88
CA ASP A 95 11.81 13.63 -9.44
C ASP A 95 11.94 12.22 -8.87
N HIS A 96 11.09 11.29 -9.30
CA HIS A 96 11.14 9.90 -8.83
C HIS A 96 12.54 9.26 -8.96
N PRO A 97 13.22 9.24 -10.13
CA PRO A 97 14.55 8.64 -10.22
C PRO A 97 15.61 9.39 -9.38
N ARG A 98 15.46 10.72 -9.20
CA ARG A 98 16.35 11.54 -8.37
C ARG A 98 16.26 11.13 -6.90
N ILE A 99 15.05 11.06 -6.35
CA ILE A 99 14.79 10.66 -4.95
C ILE A 99 15.10 9.17 -4.75
N ARG A 100 14.65 8.30 -5.67
CA ARG A 100 14.92 6.85 -5.62
C ARG A 100 16.41 6.54 -5.55
N ARG A 101 17.25 7.28 -6.27
CA ARG A 101 18.71 7.10 -6.24
C ARG A 101 19.32 7.37 -4.87
N LEU A 102 18.76 8.31 -4.10
CA LEU A 102 19.21 8.60 -2.74
C LEU A 102 18.76 7.50 -1.79
N ILE A 103 17.47 7.15 -1.82
CA ILE A 103 16.87 6.14 -0.95
C ILE A 103 17.50 4.76 -1.17
N SER A 104 17.73 4.36 -2.43
CA SER A 104 18.26 3.03 -2.76
C SER A 104 19.63 2.72 -2.13
N LYS A 105 20.40 3.74 -1.71
CA LYS A 105 21.66 3.56 -0.98
C LYS A 105 21.45 2.97 0.42
N ALA A 106 20.28 3.17 1.02
CA ALA A 106 19.90 2.58 2.30
C ALA A 106 19.34 1.16 2.16
N PHE A 107 18.93 0.74 0.96
CA PHE A 107 18.28 -0.56 0.69
C PHE A 107 19.13 -1.46 -0.20
N THR A 108 20.46 -1.46 0.00
CA THR A 108 21.35 -2.38 -0.73
C THR A 108 21.17 -3.82 -0.22
N PRO A 109 21.48 -4.85 -1.04
CA PRO A 109 21.44 -6.25 -0.58
C PRO A 109 22.20 -6.47 0.72
N ARG A 110 23.40 -5.88 0.85
CA ARG A 110 24.20 -5.94 2.08
C ARG A 110 23.50 -5.30 3.27
N THR A 111 22.84 -4.15 3.09
CA THR A 111 22.08 -3.51 4.18
C THR A 111 20.92 -4.38 4.62
N VAL A 112 20.20 -4.98 3.67
CA VAL A 112 19.09 -5.91 3.96
C VAL A 112 19.59 -7.17 4.67
N GLU A 113 20.71 -7.74 4.25
CA GLU A 113 21.34 -8.89 4.93
C GLU A 113 21.72 -8.56 6.38
N ASN A 114 22.23 -7.35 6.62
CA ASN A 114 22.55 -6.87 7.96
C ASN A 114 21.32 -6.70 8.87
N LEU A 115 20.10 -6.60 8.32
CA LEU A 115 18.87 -6.57 9.11
C LEU A 115 18.44 -7.95 9.58
N ALA A 116 18.93 -9.04 8.97
CA ALA A 116 18.48 -10.39 9.30
C ALA A 116 18.67 -10.77 10.79
N PRO A 117 19.79 -10.42 11.47
CA PRO A 117 19.93 -10.65 12.91
C PRO A 117 18.88 -9.90 13.74
N THR A 118 18.60 -8.64 13.40
CA THR A 118 17.57 -7.83 14.08
C THR A 118 16.19 -8.43 13.90
N VAL A 119 15.81 -8.76 12.66
CA VAL A 119 14.51 -9.39 12.36
C VAL A 119 14.35 -10.70 13.11
N ARG A 120 15.40 -11.54 13.16
CA ARG A 120 15.38 -12.80 13.92
C ARG A 120 15.20 -12.57 15.42
N ARG A 121 15.90 -11.59 15.99
CA ARG A 121 15.78 -11.24 17.40
C ARG A 121 14.36 -10.78 17.73
N LEU A 122 13.82 -9.82 16.96
CA LEU A 122 12.46 -9.30 17.15
C LEU A 122 11.40 -10.41 17.01
N ALA A 123 11.56 -11.28 16.01
CA ALA A 123 10.66 -12.42 15.82
C ALA A 123 10.75 -13.41 16.99
N ALA A 124 11.95 -13.72 17.48
CA ALA A 124 12.15 -14.60 18.62
C ALA A 124 11.51 -14.03 19.90
N GLU A 125 11.72 -12.74 20.20
CA GLU A 125 11.12 -12.08 21.35
C GLU A 125 9.58 -12.16 21.35
N LEU A 126 8.96 -11.90 20.19
CA LEU A 126 7.50 -11.98 20.03
C LEU A 126 6.99 -13.42 20.15
N VAL A 127 7.66 -14.38 19.52
CA VAL A 127 7.26 -15.81 19.56
C VAL A 127 7.48 -16.41 20.94
N ASP A 128 8.58 -16.11 21.61
CA ASP A 128 8.88 -16.61 22.96
C ASP A 128 7.85 -16.11 23.96
N ALA A 129 7.47 -14.83 23.89
CA ALA A 129 6.41 -14.26 24.72
C ALA A 129 5.05 -14.92 24.44
N PHE A 130 4.71 -15.11 23.17
CA PHE A 130 3.48 -15.78 22.74
C PHE A 130 3.40 -17.22 23.26
N VAL A 131 4.48 -17.99 23.16
CA VAL A 131 4.56 -19.37 23.64
C VAL A 131 4.51 -19.43 25.17
N ALA A 132 5.21 -18.54 25.87
CA ALA A 132 5.21 -18.49 27.34
C ALA A 132 3.81 -18.23 27.92
N LYS A 133 2.96 -17.50 27.20
CA LYS A 133 1.54 -17.28 27.54
C LYS A 133 0.64 -18.49 27.28
N GLY A 134 1.12 -19.48 26.53
CA GLY A 134 0.34 -20.64 26.07
C GLY A 134 -0.38 -20.40 24.73
N GLY A 135 0.03 -19.37 23.98
CA GLY A 135 -0.59 -18.96 22.72
C GLY A 135 -1.60 -17.81 22.87
N GLY A 136 -2.40 -17.60 21.82
CA GLY A 136 -3.30 -16.46 21.70
C GLY A 136 -3.57 -16.12 20.23
N ASP A 137 -3.79 -14.83 19.98
CA ASP A 137 -3.94 -14.30 18.62
C ASP A 137 -2.57 -14.06 17.98
N LEU A 138 -2.16 -14.96 17.08
CA LEU A 138 -0.87 -14.87 16.38
C LEU A 138 -0.75 -13.60 15.52
N LEU A 139 -1.87 -13.10 14.99
CA LEU A 139 -1.87 -11.90 14.17
C LEU A 139 -1.54 -10.68 15.04
N ALA A 140 -2.33 -10.46 16.09
CA ALA A 140 -2.18 -9.30 16.97
C ALA A 140 -0.88 -9.34 17.80
N GLU A 141 -0.44 -10.53 18.22
CA GLU A 141 0.69 -10.66 19.15
C GLU A 141 2.05 -10.88 18.44
N VAL A 142 2.06 -11.30 17.16
CA VAL A 142 3.33 -11.60 16.44
C VAL A 142 3.37 -10.99 15.04
N ALA A 143 2.38 -11.25 14.19
CA ALA A 143 2.48 -10.92 12.78
C ALA A 143 2.34 -9.41 12.49
N GLU A 144 1.50 -8.69 13.22
CA GLU A 144 1.38 -7.23 13.10
C GLU A 144 2.53 -6.46 13.77
N PRO A 145 2.99 -6.79 14.99
CA PRO A 145 4.05 -6.04 15.64
C PRO A 145 5.41 -6.16 14.95
N LEU A 146 5.71 -7.32 14.34
CA LEU A 146 7.04 -7.60 13.78
C LEU A 146 7.43 -6.61 12.66
N PRO A 147 6.63 -6.39 11.58
CA PRO A 147 6.98 -5.42 10.54
C PRO A 147 7.13 -3.99 11.08
N VAL A 148 6.27 -3.58 12.02
CA VAL A 148 6.34 -2.25 12.64
C VAL A 148 7.65 -2.07 13.41
N ALA A 149 8.04 -3.07 14.22
CA ALA A 149 9.28 -3.03 14.96
C ALA A 149 10.51 -3.01 14.05
N VAL A 150 10.48 -3.75 12.93
CA VAL A 150 11.56 -3.75 11.93
C VAL A 150 11.68 -2.37 11.27
N ILE A 151 10.57 -1.76 10.84
CA ILE A 151 10.57 -0.42 10.23
C ILE A 151 11.05 0.62 11.24
N ALA A 152 10.57 0.57 12.49
CA ALA A 152 10.99 1.46 13.55
C ALA A 152 12.51 1.39 13.80
N GLU A 153 13.09 0.20 13.78
CA GLU A 153 14.54 0.01 13.90
C GLU A 153 15.29 0.60 12.71
N MET A 154 14.80 0.36 11.49
CA MET A 154 15.41 0.88 10.26
C MET A 154 15.41 2.41 10.20
N LEU A 155 14.35 3.04 10.71
CA LEU A 155 14.18 4.48 10.74
C LEU A 155 14.82 5.14 11.98
N GLY A 156 15.31 4.36 12.94
CA GLY A 156 15.87 4.87 14.19
C GLY A 156 14.83 5.54 15.09
N VAL A 157 13.58 5.08 15.04
CA VAL A 157 12.47 5.65 15.82
C VAL A 157 12.67 5.31 17.31
N PRO A 158 12.68 6.32 18.21
CA PRO A 158 12.76 6.09 19.65
C PRO A 158 11.65 5.16 20.14
N GLU A 159 11.96 4.28 21.09
CA GLU A 159 11.01 3.28 21.59
C GLU A 159 9.68 3.89 22.06
N ALA A 160 9.73 5.07 22.69
CA ALA A 160 8.56 5.81 23.17
C ALA A 160 7.58 6.21 22.03
N ASP A 161 8.09 6.40 20.81
CA ASP A 161 7.32 6.90 19.66
C ASP A 161 6.84 5.77 18.75
N ARG A 162 7.35 4.54 18.92
CA ARG A 162 7.04 3.41 18.01
C ARG A 162 5.55 3.06 17.98
N GLY A 163 4.84 3.29 19.09
CA GLY A 163 3.39 3.06 19.19
C GLY A 163 2.56 3.94 18.26
N LEU A 164 3.10 5.07 17.81
CA LEU A 164 2.42 6.02 16.92
C LEU A 164 2.41 5.54 15.46
N LEU A 165 3.41 4.76 15.05
CA LEU A 165 3.61 4.36 13.65
C LEU A 165 2.46 3.53 13.09
N ARG A 166 1.92 2.58 13.86
CA ARG A 166 0.85 1.68 13.37
C ARG A 166 -0.46 2.44 13.13
N PRO A 167 -1.00 3.22 14.09
CA PRO A 167 -2.20 4.02 13.86
C PRO A 167 -2.07 4.96 12.66
N TRP A 168 -0.97 5.70 12.56
CA TRP A 168 -0.73 6.60 11.42
C TRP A 168 -0.67 5.84 10.10
N SER A 169 0.10 4.74 10.05
CA SER A 169 0.21 3.92 8.84
C SER A 169 -1.13 3.33 8.43
N ALA A 170 -1.94 2.83 9.37
CA ALA A 170 -3.25 2.25 9.07
C ALA A 170 -4.21 3.31 8.52
N ALA A 171 -4.24 4.50 9.13
CA ALA A 171 -5.07 5.62 8.67
C ALA A 171 -4.68 6.06 7.25
N ILE A 172 -3.40 6.28 7.00
CA ILE A 172 -2.89 6.69 5.67
C ILE A 172 -3.12 5.59 4.63
N CYS A 173 -2.83 4.32 4.95
CA CYS A 173 -2.99 3.22 4.00
C CYS A 173 -4.45 2.95 3.63
N GLY A 174 -5.41 3.27 4.50
CA GLY A 174 -6.84 3.13 4.19
C GLY A 174 -7.25 3.93 2.95
N MET A 175 -6.57 5.04 2.65
CA MET A 175 -6.83 5.83 1.43
C MET A 175 -6.44 5.12 0.12
N PHE A 176 -5.71 4.00 0.18
CA PHE A 176 -5.36 3.19 -0.99
C PHE A 176 -6.36 2.09 -1.30
N GLU A 177 -7.41 1.93 -0.49
CA GLU A 177 -8.51 1.05 -0.80
C GLU A 177 -9.27 1.52 -2.05
N LEU A 178 -10.02 0.63 -2.71
CA LEU A 178 -10.72 0.95 -3.96
C LEU A 178 -11.78 2.05 -3.80
N ASN A 179 -12.38 2.16 -2.61
CA ASN A 179 -13.39 3.16 -2.28
C ASN A 179 -13.33 3.46 -0.77
N PRO A 180 -12.38 4.29 -0.32
CA PRO A 180 -12.25 4.64 1.09
C PRO A 180 -13.51 5.39 1.57
N SER A 181 -13.94 5.13 2.81
CA SER A 181 -15.05 5.87 3.41
C SER A 181 -14.63 7.29 3.79
N GLU A 182 -15.60 8.16 4.06
CA GLU A 182 -15.34 9.50 4.60
C GLU A 182 -14.62 9.45 5.96
N GLU A 183 -14.93 8.42 6.77
CA GLU A 183 -14.25 8.17 8.05
C GLU A 183 -12.77 7.81 7.84
N THR A 184 -12.49 6.92 6.88
CA THR A 184 -11.12 6.56 6.49
C THR A 184 -10.35 7.80 6.00
N ALA A 185 -10.99 8.66 5.21
CA ALA A 185 -10.37 9.90 4.74
C ALA A 185 -10.09 10.88 5.88
N ALA A 186 -11.02 11.08 6.80
CA ALA A 186 -10.83 11.95 7.96
C ALA A 186 -9.69 11.45 8.87
N ALA A 187 -9.61 10.14 9.09
CA ALA A 187 -8.52 9.54 9.87
C ALA A 187 -7.16 9.76 9.20
N ALA A 188 -7.07 9.59 7.87
CA ALA A 188 -5.84 9.84 7.12
C ALA A 188 -5.41 11.31 7.17
N VAL A 189 -6.35 12.25 7.10
CA VAL A 189 -6.08 13.68 7.22
C VAL A 189 -5.53 14.03 8.60
N SER A 190 -6.14 13.51 9.68
CA SER A 190 -5.62 13.70 11.05
C SER A 190 -4.19 13.14 11.18
N ALA A 191 -3.98 11.91 10.71
CA ALA A 191 -2.66 11.27 10.76
C ALA A 191 -1.59 11.97 9.90
N SER A 192 -1.98 12.86 8.99
CA SER A 192 -1.04 13.61 8.16
C SER A 192 -0.54 14.91 8.81
N VAL A 193 -1.18 15.35 9.90
CA VAL A 193 -0.80 16.56 10.66
C VAL A 193 -0.21 16.26 12.04
N ASP A 194 -0.49 15.08 12.59
CA ASP A 194 0.01 14.59 13.88
C ASP A 194 1.50 14.16 13.80
#